data_AF-A0A847A2G7-F1
#
_entry.id   AF-A0A847A2G7-F1
#
_cell.length_a   1.000
_cell.length_b   1.000
_cell.length_c   1.000
_cell.angle_alpha   90.00
_cell.angle_beta   90.00
_cell.angle_gamma   90.00
#
_symmetry.space_group_name_H-M   'P 1'
#
loop_
_entity.id
_entity.type
_entity.pdbx_description
1 polymer ?
#
loop_
_entity_poly.entity_id
_entity_poly.type
_entity_poly.pdbx_seq_one_letter_code
_entity_poly.pdbx_strand_id
1 'polypeptide(L)'
;MHTSRTPLAIVTGLALILAPLIGWAFKLISIGWFVVIVMFGPIVLLVAGYIVQIIIASQGFLSRRPLFGARQRLATIAAWLTSVAVVLLGIVMPDGGDAYYGSTLQLWLGAYGPNGDAVHQATTGLNDTLFVICTLVWLGGFVWLVVEWVIALVRRSRERKAAA
;
A
#
# COMPACT_ATOMS: atom_id res chain seq x y z
N MET A 1 -17.49 -6.20 28.62
CA MET A 1 -16.25 -6.64 27.94
C MET A 1 -15.49 -5.43 27.44
N HIS A 2 -14.49 -4.97 28.19
CA HIS A 2 -13.58 -3.92 27.74
C HIS A 2 -12.57 -4.51 26.75
N THR A 3 -12.86 -4.39 25.46
CA THR A 3 -11.81 -4.49 24.42
C THR A 3 -11.24 -3.08 24.27
N SER A 4 -10.26 -2.74 25.11
CA SER A 4 -9.43 -1.57 24.86
C SER A 4 -8.75 -1.76 23.50
N ARG A 5 -8.89 -0.77 22.61
CA ARG A 5 -8.11 -0.75 21.36
C ARG A 5 -6.63 -0.89 21.75
N THR A 6 -5.96 -1.92 21.25
CA THR A 6 -4.53 -2.05 21.50
C THR A 6 -3.81 -0.93 20.73
N PRO A 7 -2.74 -0.33 21.29
CA PRO A 7 -1.94 0.66 20.58
C PRO A 7 -1.49 0.15 19.20
N LEU A 8 -1.13 -1.14 19.12
CA LEU A 8 -0.75 -1.79 17.87
C LEU A 8 -1.87 -1.77 16.83
N ALA A 9 -3.13 -2.06 17.21
CA ALA A 9 -4.24 -2.01 16.26
C ALA A 9 -4.47 -0.58 15.74
N ILE A 10 -4.33 0.43 16.60
CA ILE A 10 -4.44 1.83 16.18
C ILE A 10 -3.35 2.17 15.16
N VAL A 11 -2.09 1.86 15.47
CA VAL A 11 -0.97 2.12 14.57
C VAL A 11 -1.12 1.36 13.26
N THR A 12 -1.56 0.10 13.27
CA THR A 12 -1.80 -0.68 12.06
C THR A 12 -2.91 -0.07 11.20
N GLY A 13 -4.01 0.36 11.81
CA GLY A 13 -5.08 1.05 11.09
C GLY A 13 -4.62 2.37 10.48
N LEU A 14 -3.84 3.16 11.22
CA LEU A 14 -3.25 4.41 10.71
C LEU A 14 -2.24 4.15 9.60
N ALA A 15 -1.39 3.13 9.73
CA ALA A 15 -0.42 2.76 8.70
C ALA A 15 -1.12 2.42 7.37
N LEU A 16 -2.21 1.64 7.40
CA LEU A 16 -3.00 1.37 6.20
C LEU A 16 -3.58 2.63 5.55
N ILE A 17 -3.85 3.69 6.31
CA ILE A 17 -4.40 4.93 5.74
C ILE A 17 -3.29 5.83 5.21
N LEU A 18 -2.22 6.02 5.99
CA LEU A 18 -1.18 7.01 5.75
C LEU A 18 -0.09 6.49 4.80
N ALA A 19 0.24 5.21 4.84
CA ALA A 19 1.33 4.65 4.04
C ALA A 19 1.14 4.81 2.52
N PRO A 20 -0.06 4.60 1.94
CA PRO A 20 -0.30 4.91 0.53
C PRO A 20 -0.09 6.39 0.20
N LEU A 21 -0.49 7.31 1.09
CA LEU A 21 -0.30 8.75 0.90
C LEU A 21 1.20 9.12 0.93
N ILE A 22 1.96 8.49 1.81
CA ILE A 22 3.42 8.66 1.88
C ILE A 22 4.09 8.10 0.62
N GLY A 23 3.69 6.91 0.16
CA GLY A 23 4.17 6.34 -1.11
C GLY A 23 3.89 7.27 -2.29
N TRP A 24 2.67 7.84 -2.36
CA TRP A 24 2.33 8.87 -3.32
C TRP A 24 3.20 10.11 -3.20
N ALA A 25 3.42 10.61 -1.98
CA ALA A 25 4.29 11.77 -1.75
C ALA A 25 5.73 11.53 -2.24
N PHE A 26 6.30 10.34 -2.01
CA PHE A 26 7.60 9.98 -2.56
C PHE A 26 7.58 9.94 -4.09
N LYS A 27 6.48 9.47 -4.68
CA LYS A 27 6.38 9.43 -6.13
C LYS A 27 6.30 10.82 -6.75
N LEU A 28 5.69 11.79 -6.07
CA LEU A 28 5.64 13.18 -6.51
C LEU A 28 7.03 13.88 -6.52
N ILE A 29 8.08 13.24 -6.01
CA ILE A 29 9.45 13.74 -6.12
C ILE A 29 10.05 13.39 -7.50
N SER A 30 9.68 12.24 -8.08
CA SER A 30 10.13 11.77 -9.40
C SER A 30 8.96 11.71 -10.38
N ILE A 31 8.30 12.87 -10.59
CA ILE A 31 7.16 12.97 -11.51
C ILE A 31 7.62 12.75 -12.95
N GLY A 32 6.97 11.80 -13.62
CA GLY A 32 7.04 11.64 -15.07
C GLY A 32 5.69 11.23 -15.67
N TRP A 33 5.73 10.71 -16.89
CA TRP A 33 4.57 10.27 -17.65
C TRP A 33 3.75 9.19 -16.94
N PHE A 34 4.36 8.37 -16.09
CA PHE A 34 3.65 7.34 -15.35
C PHE A 34 2.65 7.95 -14.37
N VAL A 35 3.00 9.02 -13.65
CA VAL A 35 2.04 9.74 -12.79
C VAL A 35 0.86 10.25 -13.61
N VAL A 36 1.12 10.81 -14.80
CA VAL A 36 0.09 11.30 -15.73
C VAL A 36 -0.82 10.14 -16.17
N ILE A 37 -0.25 9.02 -16.62
CA ILE A 37 -1.00 7.83 -17.02
C ILE A 37 -1.86 7.31 -15.87
N VAL A 38 -1.33 7.30 -14.64
CA VAL A 38 -2.09 6.88 -13.46
C VAL A 38 -3.24 7.84 -13.18
N MET A 39 -3.01 9.15 -13.29
CA MET A 39 -4.01 10.19 -13.05
C MET A 39 -5.16 10.18 -14.07
N PHE A 40 -4.88 9.86 -15.34
CA PHE A 40 -5.89 9.87 -16.41
C PHE A 40 -6.40 8.48 -16.82
N GLY A 41 -5.71 7.41 -16.42
CA GLY A 41 -6.12 6.03 -16.68
C GLY A 41 -6.88 5.43 -15.50
N PRO A 42 -6.23 4.65 -14.61
CA PRO A 42 -6.88 3.89 -13.56
C PRO A 42 -7.20 4.70 -12.28
N ILE A 43 -7.27 6.03 -12.32
CA ILE A 43 -7.45 6.83 -11.10
C ILE A 43 -8.71 6.44 -10.31
N VAL A 44 -9.81 6.14 -11.01
CA VAL A 44 -11.06 5.71 -10.38
C VAL A 44 -10.86 4.38 -9.63
N LEU A 45 -10.12 3.44 -10.20
CA LEU A 45 -9.82 2.15 -9.58
C LEU A 45 -8.93 2.32 -8.34
N LEU A 46 -7.93 3.21 -8.41
CA LEU A 46 -7.06 3.50 -7.27
C LEU A 46 -7.80 4.20 -6.13
N VAL A 47 -8.67 5.16 -6.44
CA VAL A 47 -9.53 5.83 -5.46
C VAL A 47 -10.47 4.82 -4.81
N ALA A 48 -11.12 3.96 -5.60
CA ALA A 48 -11.99 2.91 -5.08
C ALA A 48 -11.21 1.94 -4.17
N GLY A 49 -10.03 1.50 -4.60
CA GLY A 49 -9.14 0.66 -3.79
C GLY A 49 -8.74 1.31 -2.48
N TYR A 50 -8.38 2.60 -2.52
CA TYR A 50 -8.05 3.37 -1.31
C TYR A 50 -9.24 3.53 -0.36
N ILE A 51 -10.45 3.78 -0.89
CA ILE A 51 -11.68 3.81 -0.08
C ILE A 51 -11.91 2.47 0.61
N VAL A 52 -11.78 1.35 -0.11
CA VAL A 52 -11.89 0.00 0.47
C VAL A 52 -10.84 -0.20 1.57
N GLN A 53 -9.60 0.25 1.35
CA GLN A 53 -8.53 0.19 2.34
C GLN A 53 -8.87 0.98 3.61
N ILE A 54 -9.43 2.19 3.49
CA ILE A 54 -9.90 2.99 4.63
C ILE A 54 -11.02 2.27 5.38
N ILE A 55 -11.96 1.66 4.67
CA ILE A 55 -13.06 0.90 5.28
C ILE A 55 -12.51 -0.29 6.07
N ILE A 56 -11.56 -1.05 5.50
CA ILE A 56 -10.88 -2.16 6.18
C ILE A 56 -10.14 -1.66 7.42
N ALA A 57 -9.38 -0.57 7.31
CA ALA A 57 -8.68 0.03 8.45
C ALA A 57 -9.66 0.43 9.56
N SER A 58 -10.74 1.10 9.18
CA SER A 58 -11.77 1.62 10.08
C SER A 58 -12.51 0.51 10.82
N GLN A 59 -12.93 -0.54 10.11
CA GLN A 59 -13.71 -1.64 10.68
C GLN A 59 -12.83 -2.69 11.35
N GLY A 60 -11.70 -3.01 10.73
CA GLY A 60 -10.80 -4.11 11.11
C GLY A 60 -9.86 -3.79 12.27
N PHE A 61 -9.37 -2.55 12.36
CA PHE A 61 -8.32 -2.18 13.31
C PHE A 61 -8.71 -1.00 14.21
N LEU A 62 -9.42 0.00 13.66
CA LEU A 62 -9.80 1.20 14.40
C LEU A 62 -11.16 1.09 15.09
N SER A 63 -11.97 0.08 14.82
CA SER A 63 -13.27 -0.06 15.48
C SER A 63 -13.11 -0.59 16.91
N ARG A 64 -14.09 -0.34 17.80
CA ARG A 64 -14.07 -0.87 19.17
C ARG A 64 -14.38 -2.39 19.23
N ARG A 65 -14.87 -2.98 18.13
CA ARG A 65 -15.28 -4.38 18.09
C ARG A 65 -14.37 -5.11 17.09
N PRO A 66 -13.49 -6.03 17.53
CA PRO A 66 -12.54 -6.67 16.64
C PRO A 66 -13.27 -7.44 15.54
N LEU A 67 -13.00 -7.11 14.26
CA LEU A 67 -13.64 -7.76 13.12
C LEU A 67 -12.98 -9.10 12.78
N PHE A 68 -11.65 -9.16 12.81
CA PHE A 68 -10.89 -10.33 12.34
C PHE A 68 -10.79 -11.48 13.36
N GLY A 69 -11.16 -11.25 14.63
CA GLY A 69 -11.17 -12.27 15.68
C GLY A 69 -9.86 -13.08 15.74
N ALA A 70 -9.95 -14.40 15.60
CA ALA A 70 -8.79 -15.30 15.63
C ALA A 70 -7.72 -15.00 14.56
N ARG A 71 -8.08 -14.36 13.45
CA ARG A 71 -7.14 -14.00 12.36
C ARG A 71 -6.53 -12.61 12.51
N GLN A 72 -6.75 -11.93 13.64
CA GLN A 72 -6.24 -10.58 13.89
C GLN A 72 -4.72 -10.48 13.69
N ARG A 73 -3.94 -11.47 14.14
CA ARG A 73 -2.47 -11.46 13.97
C ARG A 73 -2.06 -11.46 12.50
N LEU A 74 -2.68 -12.33 11.69
CA LEU A 74 -2.40 -12.42 10.26
C LEU A 74 -2.85 -11.16 9.53
N ALA A 75 -3.99 -10.59 9.92
CA ALA A 75 -4.46 -9.30 9.42
C ALA A 75 -3.47 -8.17 9.73
N THR A 76 -2.93 -8.12 10.94
CA THR A 76 -1.90 -7.14 11.30
C THR A 76 -0.64 -7.30 10.44
N ILE A 77 -0.18 -8.53 10.22
CA ILE A 77 1.00 -8.80 9.37
C ILE A 77 0.75 -8.37 7.93
N ALA A 78 -0.38 -8.77 7.33
CA ALA A 78 -0.74 -8.39 5.98
C ALA A 78 -0.86 -6.87 5.81
N ALA A 79 -1.46 -6.19 6.80
CA ALA A 79 -1.56 -4.73 6.83
C ALA A 79 -0.20 -4.04 6.82
N TRP A 80 0.74 -4.53 7.62
CA TRP A 80 2.10 -4.00 7.62
C TRP A 80 2.87 -4.31 6.34
N LEU A 81 2.77 -5.53 5.81
CA LEU A 81 3.39 -5.89 4.54
C LEU A 81 2.90 -4.99 3.40
N THR A 82 1.59 -4.80 3.27
CA THR A 82 0.98 -3.88 2.30
C THR A 82 1.44 -2.44 2.53
N SER A 83 1.48 -1.97 3.77
CA SER A 83 1.84 -0.57 4.09
C SER A 83 3.31 -0.27 3.78
N VAL A 84 4.23 -1.17 4.15
CA VAL A 84 5.66 -1.00 3.83
C VAL A 84 5.88 -1.13 2.33
N ALA A 85 5.27 -2.12 1.69
CA ALA A 85 5.44 -2.35 0.27
C ALA A 85 4.94 -1.18 -0.58
N VAL A 86 3.81 -0.55 -0.24
CA VAL A 86 3.30 0.61 -1.01
C VAL A 86 4.20 1.85 -0.86
N VAL A 87 4.81 2.05 0.31
CA VAL A 87 5.78 3.14 0.53
C VAL A 87 7.04 2.91 -0.30
N LEU A 88 7.59 1.70 -0.22
CA LEU A 88 8.76 1.32 -1.02
C LEU A 88 8.46 1.39 -2.51
N LEU A 89 7.27 0.97 -2.92
CA LEU A 89 6.81 1.09 -4.31
C LEU A 89 6.86 2.54 -4.78
N GLY A 90 6.38 3.50 -3.97
CA GLY A 90 6.48 4.93 -4.30
C GLY A 90 7.91 5.43 -4.50
N ILE A 91 8.90 4.78 -3.87
CA ILE A 91 10.33 5.11 -4.00
C ILE A 91 10.96 4.48 -5.25
N VAL A 92 10.65 3.21 -5.53
CA VAL A 92 11.31 2.42 -6.58
C VAL A 92 10.55 2.39 -7.90
N MET A 93 9.29 2.85 -7.91
CA MET A 93 8.46 2.86 -9.11
C MET A 93 9.12 3.71 -10.21
N PRO A 94 9.53 3.10 -11.33
CA PRO A 94 10.13 3.84 -12.44
C PRO A 94 9.17 4.91 -12.93
N ASP A 95 9.68 6.11 -13.22
CA ASP A 95 8.99 7.06 -14.08
C ASP A 95 9.83 7.37 -15.30
N GLY A 96 9.18 7.68 -16.41
CA GLY A 96 9.84 8.15 -17.62
C GLY A 96 9.30 9.52 -18.00
N GLY A 97 10.17 10.42 -18.43
CA GLY A 97 9.83 11.72 -19.00
C GLY A 97 10.62 11.95 -20.29
N ASP A 98 10.28 13.00 -21.03
CA ASP A 98 10.92 13.30 -22.32
C ASP A 98 12.40 13.67 -22.18
N ALA A 99 12.80 14.20 -21.02
CA ALA A 99 14.17 14.65 -20.74
C ALA A 99 14.90 13.83 -19.65
N TYR A 100 14.18 13.15 -18.76
CA TYR A 100 14.73 12.39 -17.64
C TYR A 100 13.88 11.15 -17.36
N TYR A 101 14.51 10.03 -16.97
CA TYR A 101 13.83 8.81 -16.57
C TYR A 101 14.43 8.28 -15.26
N GLY A 102 13.69 7.50 -14.48
CA GLY A 102 14.15 6.88 -13.25
C GLY A 102 13.12 6.92 -12.11
N SER A 103 13.45 6.27 -11.00
CA SER A 103 12.66 6.29 -9.77
C SER A 103 13.20 7.31 -8.76
N THR A 104 12.46 7.54 -7.66
CA THR A 104 12.94 8.37 -6.54
C THR A 104 14.23 7.80 -5.93
N LEU A 105 14.39 6.47 -5.90
CA LEU A 105 15.65 5.83 -5.51
C LEU A 105 16.81 6.25 -6.42
N GLN A 106 16.62 6.15 -7.74
CA GLN A 106 17.67 6.47 -8.70
C GLN A 106 18.01 7.96 -8.67
N LEU A 107 17.01 8.83 -8.48
CA LEU A 107 17.22 10.25 -8.24
C LEU A 107 18.14 10.50 -7.04
N TRP A 108 17.89 9.85 -5.91
CA TRP A 108 18.74 9.97 -4.72
C TRP A 108 20.17 9.45 -4.93
N LEU A 109 20.34 8.48 -5.83
CA LEU A 109 21.64 7.95 -6.22
C LEU A 109 22.36 8.81 -7.27
N GLY A 110 21.78 9.96 -7.66
CA GLY A 110 22.40 10.91 -8.57
C GLY A 110 22.14 10.66 -10.05
N ALA A 111 21.06 9.93 -10.39
CA ALA A 111 20.67 9.64 -11.77
C ALA A 111 20.46 10.91 -12.64
N TYR A 112 20.16 12.07 -12.04
CA TYR A 112 19.98 13.33 -12.77
C TYR A 112 21.25 14.21 -12.78
N GLY A 113 22.38 13.68 -12.31
CA GLY A 113 23.68 14.36 -12.32
C GLY A 113 24.50 14.04 -13.57
N PRO A 114 25.74 14.58 -13.64
CA PRO A 114 26.66 14.37 -14.78
C PRO A 114 26.98 12.90 -15.10
N ASN A 115 26.81 12.01 -14.13
CA ASN A 115 27.07 10.57 -14.24
C ASN A 115 25.77 9.74 -14.32
N GLY A 116 24.65 10.35 -14.71
CA GLY A 116 23.33 9.72 -14.70
C GLY A 116 23.26 8.36 -15.38
N ASP A 117 23.86 8.24 -16.57
CA ASP A 117 23.87 6.99 -17.33
C ASP A 117 24.56 5.83 -16.59
N ALA A 118 25.68 6.11 -15.93
CA ALA A 118 26.39 5.09 -15.15
C ALA A 118 25.56 4.66 -13.92
N VAL A 119 24.87 5.61 -13.28
CA VAL A 119 23.96 5.32 -12.16
C VAL A 119 22.80 4.45 -12.64
N HIS A 120 22.18 4.78 -13.78
CA HIS A 120 21.11 3.96 -14.36
C HIS A 120 21.60 2.54 -14.67
N GLN A 121 22.74 2.40 -15.36
CA GLN A 121 23.30 1.08 -15.67
C GLN A 121 23.55 0.24 -14.40
N ALA A 122 24.04 0.85 -13.32
CA ALA A 122 24.32 0.15 -12.07
C ALA A 122 23.06 -0.19 -11.25
N THR A 123 21.97 0.57 -11.40
CA THR A 123 20.82 0.51 -10.47
C THR A 123 19.53 0.00 -11.07
N THR A 124 19.37 0.02 -12.40
CA THR A 124 18.10 -0.37 -13.06
C THR A 124 17.67 -1.78 -12.69
N GLY A 125 18.57 -2.77 -12.75
CA GLY A 125 18.22 -4.15 -12.39
C GLY A 125 17.76 -4.33 -10.94
N LEU A 126 18.41 -3.63 -10.01
CA LEU A 126 18.00 -3.61 -8.60
C LEU A 126 16.65 -2.92 -8.44
N ASN A 127 16.47 -1.76 -9.06
CA ASN A 127 15.26 -0.96 -8.98
C ASN A 127 14.04 -1.74 -9.50
N ASP A 128 14.18 -2.38 -10.67
CA ASP A 128 13.11 -3.17 -11.29
C ASP A 128 12.75 -4.40 -10.45
N THR A 129 13.75 -5.07 -9.89
CA THR A 129 13.54 -6.21 -8.99
C THR A 129 12.75 -5.78 -7.75
N LEU A 130 13.16 -4.68 -7.11
CA LEU A 130 12.45 -4.14 -5.95
C LEU A 130 11.05 -3.69 -6.31
N PHE A 131 10.86 -3.06 -7.47
CA PHE A 131 9.55 -2.64 -7.97
C PHE A 131 8.60 -3.83 -8.10
N VAL A 132 9.03 -4.93 -8.72
CA VAL A 132 8.22 -6.14 -8.88
C VAL A 132 7.88 -6.75 -7.51
N ILE A 133 8.87 -6.92 -6.62
CA ILE A 133 8.65 -7.48 -5.29
C ILE A 133 7.66 -6.62 -4.50
N CYS A 134 7.86 -5.30 -4.46
CA CYS A 134 6.98 -4.39 -3.73
C CYS A 134 5.56 -4.42 -4.31
N THR A 135 5.41 -4.47 -5.63
CA THR A 135 4.11 -4.58 -6.29
C THR A 135 3.38 -5.86 -5.88
N LEU A 136 4.05 -7.01 -5.94
CA LEU A 136 3.46 -8.30 -5.59
C LEU A 136 3.08 -8.38 -4.11
N VAL A 137 3.94 -7.89 -3.21
CA VAL A 137 3.67 -7.87 -1.76
C VAL A 137 2.52 -6.91 -1.44
N TRP A 138 2.49 -5.72 -2.06
CA TRP A 138 1.44 -4.74 -1.87
C TRP A 138 0.08 -5.28 -2.33
N LEU A 139 -0.02 -5.74 -3.58
CA LEU A 139 -1.26 -6.25 -4.15
C LEU A 139 -1.70 -7.56 -3.48
N GLY A 140 -0.77 -8.48 -3.23
CA GLY A 140 -1.06 -9.75 -2.57
C GLY A 140 -1.58 -9.55 -1.14
N GLY A 141 -0.91 -8.69 -0.36
CA GLY A 141 -1.35 -8.33 0.99
C GLY A 141 -2.71 -7.63 1.00
N PHE A 142 -2.95 -6.73 0.05
CA PHE A 142 -4.21 -5.99 -0.06
C PHE A 142 -5.37 -6.91 -0.44
N VAL A 143 -5.21 -7.74 -1.48
CA VAL A 143 -6.23 -8.71 -1.90
C VAL A 143 -6.55 -9.68 -0.78
N TRP A 144 -5.53 -10.18 -0.07
CA TRP A 144 -5.74 -11.06 1.08
C TRP A 144 -6.54 -10.36 2.19
N LEU A 145 -6.23 -9.10 2.50
CA LEU A 145 -7.00 -8.30 3.48
C LEU A 145 -8.46 -8.10 3.06
N VAL A 146 -8.71 -7.83 1.78
CA VAL A 146 -10.07 -7.71 1.24
C VAL A 146 -10.84 -9.02 1.43
N VAL A 147 -10.23 -10.16 1.09
CA VAL A 147 -10.85 -11.48 1.25
C VAL A 147 -11.18 -11.76 2.72
N GLU A 148 -10.24 -11.57 3.63
CA GLU A 148 -10.47 -11.77 5.07
C GLU A 148 -11.53 -10.82 5.64
N TRP A 149 -11.56 -9.57 5.15
CA TRP A 149 -12.57 -8.60 5.54
C TRP A 149 -13.98 -9.05 5.11
N VAL A 150 -14.14 -9.51 3.87
CA VAL A 150 -15.42 -10.05 3.38
C VAL A 150 -15.83 -11.29 4.18
N ILE A 151 -14.92 -12.23 4.42
CA ILE A 151 -15.19 -13.44 5.23
C ILE A 151 -15.67 -13.05 6.63
N ALA A 152 -15.00 -12.10 7.28
CA ALA A 152 -15.37 -11.63 8.61
C ALA A 152 -16.74 -10.95 8.64
N LEU A 153 -17.08 -10.15 7.62
CA LEU A 153 -18.41 -9.54 7.48
C LEU A 153 -19.52 -10.58 7.31
N VAL A 154 -19.29 -11.59 6.46
CA VAL A 154 -20.26 -12.68 6.24
C VAL A 154 -20.48 -13.47 7.53
N ARG A 155 -19.41 -13.82 8.26
CA ARG A 155 -19.51 -14.52 9.56
C ARG A 155 -20.34 -13.71 10.56
N ARG A 156 -20.04 -12.43 10.72
CA ARG A 156 -20.78 -11.54 11.62
C ARG A 156 -22.24 -11.39 11.22
N SER A 157 -22.55 -11.39 9.93
CA SER A 157 -23.94 -11.35 9.44
C SER A 157 -24.71 -12.62 9.83
N ARG A 158 -24.09 -13.79 9.68
CA ARG A 158 -24.69 -15.08 10.06
C ARG A 158 -24.93 -15.19 11.57
N GLU A 159 -23.96 -14.79 12.38
CA GLU A 159 -24.10 -14.76 13.85
C GLU A 159 -25.26 -13.87 14.31
N ARG A 160 -25.43 -12.70 13.67
CA ARG A 160 -26.56 -11.80 13.95
C ARG A 160 -27.92 -12.41 13.59
N LYS A 161 -27.99 -13.11 12.45
CA LYS A 161 -29.23 -13.78 12.02
C LYS A 161 -29.59 -14.97 12.90
N ALA A 162 -28.60 -15.67 13.45
CA ALA A 162 -28.83 -16.80 14.36
C ALA A 162 -29.24 -16.36 15.78
N ALA A 163 -28.95 -15.12 16.16
CA ALA A 163 -29.29 -14.55 17.46
C ALA A 163 -30.60 -13.73 17.46
N ALA A 164 -31.26 -13.59 16.31
CA ALA A 164 -32.53 -12.91 16.11
C ALA A 164 -33.65 -13.93 15.94
#